data_AF-A0A1R1BBU5-F1
#
_entry.id   AF-A0A1R1BBU5-F1
#
_cell.length_a   1.000
_cell.length_b   1.000
_cell.length_c   1.000
_cell.angle_alpha   90.00
_cell.angle_beta   90.00
_cell.angle_gamma   90.00
#
_symmetry.space_group_name_H-M   'P 1'
#
loop_
_entity.id
_entity.type
_entity.pdbx_description
1 polymer ?
#
loop_
_entity_poly.entity_id
_entity_poly.type
_entity_poly.pdbx_seq_one_letter_code
_entity_poly.pdbx_strand_id
1 'polypeptide(L)'
;MRQWIEEARLGDQIAWGRIVKYFGGMAFSVAYGKLGDWGQAEDAVQEAFAEAFANLAKLKDADAFPGWFKTIIERQCHRLLRRKRHSTMPMDEASAMDVEKFNVESILEKKEWQERLHQSVEGLSSNLKLVVQLFYFHGYSIREISSYLSISPSVLKKRLFDARNKLRTSLIVTDFVSMFDDLYEGGVSMLHIVNGDFVGDKLRKGNIRGDILVWREVYPVGPVFVEMGEPIQRSTRVEYLEKTMGIPADDYVTNCKSQEQILQNFHKYDEVVLWFEHDLFDQLMLSFLLHWFSRRTLGHTKLNLLCIGDYPGIDLFRGLGQLTTKQLETLSGTWQRIGQKELETGRRIWEAYASPDIERHVELLHEDTSELPFAHAAFELHLSRLPSAMNGLGIVEQTILELIRHGVNTPRELFKEIGSRLSGLGMGDLEFWYRLRNMSERPNALLEIRGSHTIPDYRKKTTPSFENCDISLTEVGMEVAAGVKDWVKVKGMNEWYGGLHLHGDLTWRWDPERKRLVHGIRE
;
A
#
# COMPACT_ATOMS: atom_id res chain seq x y z
N MET A 1 -6.81 25.23 -9.90
CA MET A 1 -8.27 25.50 -10.03
C MET A 1 -8.67 26.79 -9.31
N ARG A 2 -8.55 26.86 -7.97
CA ARG A 2 -8.87 28.07 -7.19
C ARG A 2 -8.25 29.35 -7.75
N GLN A 3 -6.95 29.31 -8.04
CA GLN A 3 -6.23 30.44 -8.63
C GLN A 3 -6.83 30.92 -9.96
N TRP A 4 -7.18 30.01 -10.88
CA TRP A 4 -7.78 30.38 -12.17
C TRP A 4 -9.14 31.07 -12.00
N ILE A 5 -9.92 30.66 -11.01
CA ILE A 5 -11.23 31.25 -10.73
C ILE A 5 -11.08 32.67 -10.17
N GLU A 6 -10.12 32.89 -9.27
CA GLU A 6 -9.82 34.23 -8.75
C GLU A 6 -9.25 35.15 -9.84
N GLU A 7 -8.35 34.66 -10.70
CA GLU A 7 -7.82 35.41 -11.84
C GLU A 7 -8.92 35.74 -12.86
N ALA A 8 -9.80 34.79 -13.18
CA ALA A 8 -10.92 35.02 -14.09
C ALA A 8 -11.95 36.01 -13.52
N ARG A 9 -12.15 36.05 -12.19
CA ARG A 9 -12.97 37.10 -11.54
C ARG A 9 -12.40 38.50 -11.74
N LEU A 10 -11.07 38.62 -11.80
CA LEU A 10 -10.37 39.88 -12.04
C LEU A 10 -10.33 40.27 -13.54
N GLY A 11 -10.98 39.48 -14.40
CA GLY A 11 -11.08 39.75 -15.84
C GLY A 11 -10.01 39.08 -16.70
N ASP A 12 -9.22 38.16 -16.13
CA ASP A 12 -8.22 37.41 -16.91
C ASP A 12 -8.90 36.40 -17.85
N GLN A 13 -8.87 36.71 -19.15
CA GLN A 13 -9.44 35.88 -20.20
C GLN A 13 -8.67 34.57 -20.42
N ILE A 14 -7.37 34.52 -20.12
CA ILE A 14 -6.55 33.30 -20.21
C ILE A 14 -6.97 32.34 -19.09
N ALA A 15 -7.16 32.87 -17.88
CA ALA A 15 -7.66 32.09 -16.75
C ALA A 15 -9.07 31.53 -17.03
N TRP A 16 -9.97 32.34 -17.62
CA TRP A 16 -11.27 31.87 -18.07
C TRP A 16 -11.17 30.79 -19.15
N GLY A 17 -10.30 30.97 -20.15
CA GLY A 17 -10.05 29.96 -21.19
C GLY A 17 -9.59 28.61 -20.62
N ARG A 18 -8.79 28.62 -19.54
CA ARG A 18 -8.39 27.40 -18.82
C ARG A 18 -9.57 26.73 -18.11
N ILE A 19 -10.48 27.51 -17.51
CA ILE A 19 -11.70 27.01 -16.88
C ILE A 19 -12.60 26.34 -17.93
N VAL A 20 -12.84 27.00 -19.07
CA VAL A 20 -13.67 26.46 -20.16
C VAL A 20 -13.09 25.16 -20.69
N LYS A 21 -11.78 25.13 -20.97
CA LYS A 21 -11.10 23.92 -21.46
C LYS A 21 -11.18 22.77 -20.46
N TYR A 22 -11.02 23.06 -19.17
CA TYR A 22 -10.98 22.05 -18.13
C TYR A 22 -12.36 21.45 -17.82
N PHE A 23 -13.40 22.29 -17.68
CA PHE A 23 -14.75 21.84 -17.34
C PHE A 23 -15.62 21.49 -18.55
N GLY A 24 -15.20 21.86 -19.77
CA GLY A 24 -16.00 21.68 -20.99
C GLY A 24 -16.43 20.23 -21.22
N GLY A 25 -15.49 19.29 -21.12
CA GLY A 25 -15.79 17.85 -21.26
C GLY A 25 -16.73 17.32 -20.18
N MET A 26 -16.55 17.76 -18.91
CA MET A 26 -17.43 17.36 -17.80
C MET A 26 -18.86 17.88 -18.00
N ALA A 27 -18.97 19.16 -18.36
CA ALA A 27 -20.23 19.84 -18.58
C ALA A 27 -21.01 19.23 -19.75
N PHE A 28 -20.30 18.95 -20.85
CA PHE A 28 -20.87 18.27 -22.00
C PHE A 28 -21.37 16.88 -21.66
N SER A 29 -20.59 16.09 -20.92
CA SER A 29 -20.99 14.74 -20.48
C SER A 29 -22.28 14.76 -19.63
N VAL A 30 -22.41 15.72 -18.71
CA VAL A 30 -23.62 15.89 -17.90
C VAL A 30 -24.82 16.32 -18.76
N ALA A 31 -24.62 17.29 -19.67
CA ALA A 31 -25.68 17.80 -20.53
C ALA A 31 -26.18 16.75 -21.50
N TYR A 32 -25.27 16.06 -22.19
CA TYR A 32 -25.59 14.97 -23.11
C TYR A 32 -26.30 13.81 -22.40
N GLY A 33 -25.85 13.43 -21.20
CA GLY A 33 -26.50 12.39 -20.39
C GLY A 33 -27.95 12.73 -19.99
N LYS A 34 -28.33 14.02 -19.97
CA LYS A 34 -29.70 14.48 -19.67
C LYS A 34 -30.54 14.76 -20.91
N LEU A 35 -29.94 15.25 -21.99
CA LEU A 35 -30.64 15.73 -23.19
C LEU A 35 -30.73 14.67 -24.30
N GLY A 36 -29.73 13.78 -24.39
CA GLY A 36 -29.65 12.75 -25.43
C GLY A 36 -29.51 13.30 -26.85
N ASP A 37 -29.15 14.57 -27.00
CA ASP A 37 -29.03 15.29 -28.28
C ASP A 37 -27.74 16.12 -28.22
N TRP A 38 -26.88 15.92 -29.22
CA TRP A 38 -25.53 16.49 -29.26
C TRP A 38 -25.56 18.03 -29.40
N GLY A 39 -26.37 18.55 -30.32
CA GLY A 39 -26.50 19.99 -30.54
C GLY A 39 -27.10 20.70 -29.33
N GLN A 40 -28.13 20.10 -28.71
CA GLN A 40 -28.73 20.65 -27.49
C GLN A 40 -27.77 20.59 -26.29
N ALA A 41 -26.93 19.56 -26.21
CA ALA A 41 -25.90 19.47 -25.19
C ALA A 41 -24.82 20.55 -25.37
N GLU A 42 -24.39 20.79 -26.60
CA GLU A 42 -23.45 21.87 -26.91
C GLU A 42 -24.04 23.24 -26.57
N ASP A 43 -25.27 23.52 -27.00
CA ASP A 43 -25.98 24.76 -26.67
C ASP A 43 -26.09 24.96 -25.15
N ALA A 44 -26.50 23.93 -24.41
CA ALA A 44 -26.62 24.00 -22.95
C ALA A 44 -25.28 24.32 -22.27
N VAL A 45 -24.18 23.76 -22.78
CA VAL A 45 -22.83 24.01 -22.27
C VAL A 45 -22.39 25.43 -22.58
N GLN A 46 -22.58 25.90 -23.81
CA GLN A 46 -22.23 27.27 -24.20
C GLN A 46 -23.01 28.30 -23.37
N GLU A 47 -24.32 28.11 -23.22
CA GLU A 47 -25.17 28.98 -22.41
C GLU A 47 -24.79 28.95 -20.93
N ALA A 48 -24.43 27.79 -20.39
CA ALA A 48 -23.99 27.66 -19.02
C ALA A 48 -22.64 28.34 -18.77
N PHE A 49 -21.69 28.26 -19.70
CA PHE A 49 -20.43 28.99 -19.59
C PHE A 49 -20.64 30.50 -19.71
N ALA A 50 -21.48 30.96 -20.64
CA ALA A 50 -21.83 32.37 -20.74
C ALA A 50 -22.48 32.89 -19.44
N GLU A 51 -23.39 32.10 -18.84
CA GLU A 51 -24.03 32.44 -17.58
C GLU A 51 -23.04 32.40 -16.39
N ALA A 52 -22.16 31.40 -16.36
CA ALA A 52 -21.14 31.26 -15.34
C ALA A 52 -20.15 32.43 -15.39
N PHE A 53 -19.72 32.86 -16.59
CA PHE A 53 -18.88 34.03 -16.77
C PHE A 53 -19.57 35.30 -16.25
N ALA A 54 -20.82 35.52 -16.64
CA ALA A 54 -21.60 36.70 -16.23
C ALA A 54 -21.85 36.77 -14.71
N ASN A 55 -21.84 35.63 -14.02
CA ASN A 55 -22.11 35.56 -12.57
C ASN A 55 -20.89 35.16 -11.73
N LEU A 56 -19.71 35.01 -12.33
CA LEU A 56 -18.50 34.51 -11.65
C LEU A 56 -18.11 35.37 -10.44
N ALA A 57 -18.30 36.69 -10.55
CA ALA A 57 -18.04 37.66 -9.49
C ALA A 57 -18.96 37.49 -8.27
N LYS A 58 -20.11 36.82 -8.41
CA LYS A 58 -21.08 36.58 -7.31
C LYS A 58 -20.82 35.30 -6.53
N LEU A 59 -19.98 34.41 -7.05
CA LEU A 59 -19.55 33.23 -6.33
C LEU A 59 -18.75 33.70 -5.10
N LYS A 60 -19.05 33.21 -3.89
CA LYS A 60 -18.34 33.65 -2.66
C LYS A 60 -17.08 32.85 -2.39
N ASP A 61 -17.07 31.58 -2.79
CA ASP A 61 -15.97 30.64 -2.58
C ASP A 61 -15.59 30.01 -3.90
N ALA A 62 -14.33 30.18 -4.32
CA ALA A 62 -13.82 29.62 -5.55
C ALA A 62 -13.78 28.08 -5.53
N ASP A 63 -13.62 27.46 -4.35
CA ASP A 63 -13.60 26.00 -4.24
C ASP A 63 -15.01 25.39 -4.46
N ALA A 64 -16.07 26.19 -4.36
CA ALA A 64 -17.44 25.77 -4.66
C ALA A 64 -17.79 25.79 -6.16
N PHE A 65 -16.90 26.29 -7.02
CA PHE A 65 -17.17 26.45 -8.46
C PHE A 65 -17.62 25.15 -9.16
N PRO A 66 -17.02 23.97 -8.93
CA PRO A 66 -17.43 22.75 -9.64
C PRO A 66 -18.90 22.38 -9.42
N GLY A 67 -19.36 22.36 -8.17
CA GLY A 67 -20.76 22.07 -7.83
C GLY A 67 -21.72 23.19 -8.22
N TRP A 68 -21.28 24.45 -8.10
CA TRP A 68 -22.04 25.61 -8.57
C TRP A 68 -22.25 25.59 -10.08
N PHE A 69 -21.20 25.33 -10.86
CA PHE A 69 -21.24 25.27 -12.31
C PHE A 69 -22.08 24.08 -12.82
N LYS A 70 -21.98 22.91 -12.18
CA LYS A 70 -22.88 21.79 -12.44
C LYS A 70 -24.35 22.21 -12.30
N THR A 71 -24.71 22.96 -11.27
CA THR A 71 -26.10 23.42 -11.05
C THR A 71 -26.60 24.29 -12.20
N ILE A 72 -25.73 25.16 -12.74
CA ILE A 72 -26.03 25.99 -13.92
C ILE A 72 -26.31 25.09 -15.13
N ILE A 73 -25.43 24.12 -15.40
CA ILE A 73 -25.60 23.14 -16.49
C ILE A 73 -26.91 22.37 -16.36
N GLU A 74 -27.22 21.83 -15.19
CA GLU A 74 -28.45 21.07 -14.96
C GLU A 74 -29.71 21.91 -15.20
N ARG A 75 -29.68 23.19 -14.79
CA ARG A 75 -30.77 24.13 -15.03
C ARG A 75 -30.93 24.43 -16.53
N GLN A 76 -29.84 24.64 -17.27
CA GLN A 76 -29.90 24.84 -18.73
C GLN A 76 -30.50 23.62 -19.44
N CYS A 77 -30.10 22.42 -19.04
CA CYS A 77 -30.68 21.18 -19.57
C CYS A 77 -32.19 21.09 -19.28
N HIS A 78 -32.61 21.38 -18.04
CA HIS A 78 -34.04 21.35 -17.69
C HIS A 78 -34.85 22.40 -18.46
N ARG A 79 -34.26 23.57 -18.76
CA ARG A 79 -34.89 24.61 -19.58
C ARG A 79 -35.17 24.12 -21.00
N LEU A 80 -34.19 23.47 -21.64
CA LEU A 80 -34.34 22.89 -22.97
C LEU A 80 -35.36 21.74 -23.00
N LEU A 81 -35.32 20.83 -22.02
CA LEU A 81 -36.32 19.75 -21.88
C LEU A 81 -37.74 20.27 -21.70
N ARG A 82 -37.92 21.39 -20.96
CA ARG A 82 -39.23 22.01 -20.75
C ARG A 82 -39.74 22.68 -22.03
N ARG A 83 -38.85 23.23 -22.87
CA ARG A 83 -39.16 23.81 -24.19
C ARG A 83 -39.55 22.74 -25.21
N LYS A 84 -38.92 21.55 -25.16
CA LYS A 84 -39.21 20.38 -26.00
C LYS A 84 -40.61 19.77 -25.77
N ARG A 85 -41.21 19.98 -24.60
CA ARG A 85 -42.58 19.52 -24.28
C ARG A 85 -43.69 20.26 -25.07
N HIS A 86 -43.34 21.33 -25.79
CA HIS A 86 -44.25 22.15 -26.59
C HIS A 86 -43.68 22.40 -28.00
N SER A 87 -43.61 21.39 -28.89
CA SER A 87 -43.58 21.58 -30.37
C SER A 87 -43.65 20.25 -31.16
N THR A 88 -44.32 20.28 -32.32
CA THR A 88 -44.64 19.22 -33.30
C THR A 88 -43.53 18.90 -34.34
N MET A 89 -43.61 17.73 -35.00
CA MET A 89 -42.81 17.18 -36.15
C MET A 89 -43.19 17.79 -37.53
N PRO A 90 -42.54 17.45 -38.68
CA PRO A 90 -41.12 17.13 -39.01
C PRO A 90 -40.62 17.84 -40.33
N MET A 91 -39.33 17.73 -40.72
CA MET A 91 -38.88 17.54 -42.14
C MET A 91 -37.37 17.23 -42.27
N ASP A 92 -37.03 16.43 -43.30
CA ASP A 92 -35.70 16.01 -43.79
C ASP A 92 -34.75 17.15 -44.19
N GLU A 93 -33.43 16.93 -44.05
CA GLU A 93 -32.47 16.92 -45.18
C GLU A 93 -31.03 16.58 -44.75
N ALA A 94 -30.32 15.92 -45.66
CA ALA A 94 -28.95 15.42 -45.52
C ALA A 94 -27.88 16.50 -45.77
N SER A 95 -26.67 16.30 -45.22
CA SER A 95 -25.42 16.66 -45.91
C SER A 95 -24.19 16.04 -45.24
N ALA A 96 -23.31 15.50 -46.07
CA ALA A 96 -22.01 14.92 -45.73
C ALA A 96 -20.89 15.97 -45.85
N MET A 97 -19.82 15.83 -45.06
CA MET A 97 -18.50 16.39 -45.40
C MET A 97 -17.37 15.43 -44.98
N ASP A 98 -16.40 15.33 -45.89
CA ASP A 98 -15.24 14.43 -45.92
C ASP A 98 -14.20 14.66 -44.82
N VAL A 99 -13.52 13.57 -44.43
CA VAL A 99 -12.19 13.62 -43.81
C VAL A 99 -11.26 12.65 -44.53
N GLU A 100 -10.09 13.18 -44.90
CA GLU A 100 -9.04 12.57 -45.72
C GLU A 100 -8.43 11.27 -45.15
N LYS A 101 -7.87 10.51 -46.09
CA LYS A 101 -7.20 9.21 -45.98
C LYS A 101 -6.23 9.09 -44.79
N PHE A 102 -6.55 8.18 -43.88
CA PHE A 102 -5.57 7.42 -43.11
C PHE A 102 -5.92 5.92 -43.12
N ASN A 103 -4.92 5.10 -42.87
CA ASN A 103 -4.86 3.65 -43.08
C ASN A 103 -6.16 2.89 -42.70
N VAL A 104 -6.82 2.30 -43.70
CA VAL A 104 -8.25 1.88 -43.66
C VAL A 104 -8.49 0.68 -42.73
N GLU A 105 -7.49 -0.14 -42.46
CA GLU A 105 -7.69 -1.44 -41.79
C GLU A 105 -7.73 -1.31 -40.25
N SER A 106 -6.99 -0.36 -39.64
CA SER A 106 -6.98 -0.15 -38.19
C SER A 106 -8.05 0.84 -37.69
N ILE A 107 -8.65 1.63 -38.58
CA ILE A 107 -9.70 2.61 -38.25
C ILE A 107 -11.08 1.93 -38.21
N LEU A 108 -11.34 0.96 -39.08
CA LEU A 108 -12.60 0.20 -39.12
C LEU A 108 -12.81 -0.65 -37.86
N GLU A 109 -11.79 -1.36 -37.40
CA GLU A 109 -11.85 -2.13 -36.15
C GLU A 109 -12.07 -1.22 -34.93
N LYS A 110 -11.42 -0.06 -34.88
CA LYS A 110 -11.61 0.93 -33.81
C LYS A 110 -13.00 1.56 -33.81
N LYS A 111 -13.60 1.82 -34.98
CA LYS A 111 -14.92 2.45 -35.09
C LYS A 111 -16.03 1.49 -34.68
N GLU A 112 -16.02 0.26 -35.20
CA GLU A 112 -16.98 -0.78 -34.81
C GLU A 112 -16.87 -1.13 -33.31
N TRP A 113 -15.66 -1.12 -32.76
CA TRP A 113 -15.41 -1.36 -31.34
C TRP A 113 -15.82 -0.18 -30.44
N GLN A 114 -15.56 1.07 -30.86
CA GLN A 114 -16.06 2.27 -30.16
C GLN A 114 -17.59 2.32 -30.18
N GLU A 115 -18.25 1.94 -31.28
CA GLU A 115 -19.70 1.84 -31.36
C GLU A 115 -20.26 0.76 -30.40
N ARG A 116 -19.63 -0.42 -30.34
CA ARG A 116 -20.02 -1.49 -29.39
C ARG A 116 -19.83 -1.10 -27.92
N LEU A 117 -18.77 -0.35 -27.62
CA LEU A 117 -18.53 0.21 -26.29
C LEU A 117 -19.59 1.25 -25.94
N HIS A 118 -19.87 2.19 -26.85
CA HIS A 118 -20.92 3.19 -26.66
C HIS A 118 -22.28 2.54 -26.41
N GLN A 119 -22.64 1.50 -27.18
CA GLN A 119 -23.87 0.72 -27.01
C GLN A 119 -23.91 -0.05 -25.68
N SER A 120 -22.78 -0.59 -25.22
CA SER A 120 -22.73 -1.31 -23.93
C SER A 120 -22.82 -0.37 -22.73
N VAL A 121 -22.20 0.81 -22.85
CA VAL A 121 -22.33 1.91 -21.88
C VAL A 121 -23.76 2.46 -21.90
N GLU A 122 -24.48 2.37 -23.03
CA GLU A 122 -25.87 2.80 -23.12
C GLU A 122 -26.83 2.08 -22.17
N GLY A 123 -26.58 0.79 -21.90
CA GLY A 123 -27.35 -0.03 -20.95
C GLY A 123 -27.10 0.26 -19.46
N LEU A 124 -26.12 1.13 -19.14
CA LEU A 124 -25.90 1.57 -17.77
C LEU A 124 -26.95 2.60 -17.34
N SER A 125 -27.30 2.60 -16.04
CA SER A 125 -28.10 3.69 -15.48
C SER A 125 -27.36 5.02 -15.62
N SER A 126 -28.10 6.12 -15.76
CA SER A 126 -27.54 7.46 -16.02
C SER A 126 -26.40 7.84 -15.08
N ASN A 127 -26.51 7.51 -13.79
CA ASN A 127 -25.46 7.77 -12.79
C ASN A 127 -24.19 6.94 -12.98
N LEU A 128 -24.31 5.70 -13.49
CA LEU A 128 -23.18 4.81 -13.77
C LEU A 128 -22.52 5.18 -15.10
N LYS A 129 -23.35 5.45 -16.13
CA LYS A 129 -22.94 5.95 -17.44
C LYS A 129 -22.11 7.23 -17.31
N LEU A 130 -22.60 8.19 -16.52
CA LEU A 130 -21.93 9.47 -16.32
C LEU A 130 -20.55 9.31 -15.67
N VAL A 131 -20.42 8.51 -14.61
CA VAL A 131 -19.10 8.31 -13.98
C VAL A 131 -18.15 7.57 -14.89
N VAL A 132 -18.65 6.64 -15.70
CA VAL A 132 -17.86 5.93 -16.71
C VAL A 132 -17.38 6.89 -17.80
N GLN A 133 -18.25 7.75 -18.33
CA GLN A 133 -17.88 8.76 -19.32
C GLN A 133 -16.84 9.74 -18.77
N LEU A 134 -17.06 10.28 -17.58
CA LEU A 134 -16.13 11.25 -16.97
C LEU A 134 -14.76 10.61 -16.66
N PHE A 135 -14.76 9.40 -16.10
CA PHE A 135 -13.52 8.76 -15.68
C PHE A 135 -12.78 8.11 -16.85
N TYR A 136 -13.47 7.32 -17.68
CA TYR A 136 -12.83 6.52 -18.72
C TYR A 136 -12.74 7.21 -20.08
N PHE A 137 -13.72 8.02 -20.48
CA PHE A 137 -13.71 8.66 -21.81
C PHE A 137 -13.04 10.04 -21.79
N HIS A 138 -13.08 10.73 -20.65
CA HIS A 138 -12.56 12.09 -20.52
C HIS A 138 -11.36 12.19 -19.56
N GLY A 139 -10.96 11.09 -18.93
CA GLY A 139 -9.72 10.99 -18.15
C GLY A 139 -9.69 11.78 -16.84
N TYR A 140 -10.85 12.15 -16.29
CA TYR A 140 -10.91 12.92 -15.04
C TYR A 140 -10.64 12.04 -13.81
N SER A 141 -9.88 12.56 -12.84
CA SER A 141 -9.57 11.84 -11.61
C SER A 141 -10.77 11.70 -10.68
N ILE A 142 -10.70 10.75 -9.74
CA ILE A 142 -11.73 10.54 -8.71
C ILE A 142 -12.00 11.83 -7.93
N ARG A 143 -10.96 12.60 -7.59
CA ARG A 143 -11.13 13.87 -6.84
C ARG A 143 -11.89 14.91 -7.66
N GLU A 144 -11.56 15.05 -8.93
CA GLU A 144 -12.16 16.03 -9.84
C GLU A 144 -13.63 15.70 -10.11
N ILE A 145 -13.94 14.43 -10.40
CA ILE A 145 -15.31 13.96 -10.61
C ILE A 145 -16.13 14.06 -9.32
N SER A 146 -15.55 13.70 -8.16
CA SER A 146 -16.24 13.79 -6.87
C SER A 146 -16.61 15.23 -6.53
N SER A 147 -15.68 16.15 -6.73
CA SER A 147 -15.89 17.59 -6.55
C SER A 147 -16.97 18.13 -7.51
N TYR A 148 -16.83 17.81 -8.80
CA TYR A 148 -17.76 18.26 -9.83
C TYR A 148 -19.18 17.71 -9.65
N LEU A 149 -19.32 16.41 -9.38
CA LEU A 149 -20.63 15.77 -9.17
C LEU A 149 -21.22 16.03 -7.78
N SER A 150 -20.43 16.57 -6.86
CA SER A 150 -20.75 16.76 -5.44
C SER A 150 -21.15 15.46 -4.74
N ILE A 151 -20.33 14.42 -4.91
CA ILE A 151 -20.46 13.10 -4.26
C ILE A 151 -19.16 12.73 -3.56
N SER A 152 -19.19 11.84 -2.55
CA SER A 152 -17.95 11.41 -1.90
C SER A 152 -17.10 10.52 -2.81
N PRO A 153 -15.75 10.53 -2.66
CA PRO A 153 -14.87 9.62 -3.39
C PRO A 153 -15.25 8.14 -3.24
N SER A 154 -15.74 7.75 -2.07
CA SER A 154 -16.22 6.38 -1.82
C SER A 154 -17.48 6.04 -2.61
N VAL A 155 -18.44 6.98 -2.74
CA VAL A 155 -19.63 6.81 -3.58
C VAL A 155 -19.25 6.74 -5.06
N LEU A 156 -18.31 7.57 -5.51
CA LEU A 156 -17.81 7.53 -6.88
C LEU A 156 -17.11 6.20 -7.20
N LYS A 157 -16.20 5.74 -6.32
CA LYS A 157 -15.51 4.46 -6.47
C LYS A 157 -16.50 3.29 -6.53
N LYS A 158 -17.51 3.29 -5.67
CA LYS A 158 -18.59 2.30 -5.70
C LYS A 158 -19.37 2.33 -7.02
N ARG A 159 -19.73 3.51 -7.53
CA ARG A 159 -20.41 3.64 -8.83
C ARG A 159 -19.55 3.14 -9.99
N LEU A 160 -18.25 3.46 -10.01
CA LEU A 160 -17.33 2.94 -11.03
C LEU A 160 -17.23 1.41 -10.94
N PHE A 161 -17.17 0.84 -9.74
CA PHE A 161 -17.19 -0.60 -9.52
C PHE A 161 -18.49 -1.26 -10.01
N ASP A 162 -19.64 -0.71 -9.64
CA ASP A 162 -20.96 -1.22 -10.07
C ASP A 162 -21.13 -1.13 -11.60
N ALA A 163 -20.62 -0.06 -12.21
CA ALA A 163 -20.61 0.11 -13.66
C ALA A 163 -19.73 -0.95 -14.35
N ARG A 164 -18.52 -1.19 -13.84
CA ARG A 164 -17.62 -2.24 -14.34
C ARG A 164 -18.27 -3.63 -14.27
N ASN A 165 -18.90 -3.98 -13.15
CA ASN A 165 -19.55 -5.27 -12.98
C ASN A 165 -20.72 -5.47 -13.96
N LYS A 166 -21.49 -4.42 -14.25
CA LYS A 166 -22.55 -4.47 -15.25
C LYS A 166 -22.00 -4.63 -16.66
N LEU A 167 -21.00 -3.83 -17.02
CA LEU A 167 -20.33 -3.92 -18.33
C LEU A 167 -19.68 -5.27 -18.57
N ARG A 168 -19.14 -5.91 -17.51
CA ARG A 168 -18.55 -7.26 -17.57
C ARG A 168 -19.56 -8.35 -17.92
N THR A 169 -20.84 -8.10 -17.67
CA THR A 169 -21.91 -9.06 -17.96
C THR A 169 -22.44 -8.89 -19.39
N SER A 170 -22.26 -7.72 -19.99
CA SER A 170 -22.76 -7.38 -21.33
C SER A 170 -21.70 -7.48 -22.43
N LEU A 171 -20.40 -7.37 -22.10
CA LEU A 171 -19.28 -7.45 -23.04
C LEU A 171 -18.63 -8.85 -23.02
N ILE A 172 -18.14 -9.31 -24.17
CA ILE A 172 -17.32 -10.52 -24.25
C ILE A 172 -16.01 -10.27 -23.48
N VAL A 173 -15.55 -11.26 -22.71
CA VAL A 173 -14.42 -11.13 -21.77
C VAL A 173 -13.16 -10.58 -22.47
N THR A 174 -12.90 -10.98 -23.71
CA THR A 174 -11.76 -10.51 -24.51
C THR A 174 -11.86 -9.01 -24.84
N ASP A 175 -13.05 -8.54 -25.22
CA ASP A 175 -13.31 -7.13 -25.52
C ASP A 175 -13.26 -6.27 -24.25
N PHE A 176 -13.74 -6.79 -23.12
CA PHE A 176 -13.68 -6.11 -21.82
C PHE A 176 -12.23 -5.95 -21.33
N VAL A 177 -11.38 -6.97 -21.49
CA VAL A 177 -9.97 -6.90 -21.09
C VAL A 177 -9.24 -5.85 -21.91
N SER A 178 -9.39 -5.88 -23.24
CA SER A 178 -8.85 -4.86 -24.17
C SER A 178 -9.39 -3.45 -23.87
N MET A 179 -10.66 -3.34 -23.46
CA MET A 179 -11.30 -2.06 -23.11
C MET A 179 -10.63 -1.35 -21.93
N PHE A 180 -10.17 -2.11 -20.94
CA PHE A 180 -9.40 -1.58 -19.81
C PHE A 180 -7.90 -1.63 -20.05
N ASP A 181 -7.40 -2.28 -21.11
CA ASP A 181 -6.00 -2.22 -21.56
C ASP A 181 -5.64 -0.80 -22.04
N ASP A 182 -6.49 -0.17 -22.85
CA ASP A 182 -6.18 1.12 -23.47
C ASP A 182 -6.52 2.35 -22.60
N LEU A 183 -7.37 2.18 -21.57
CA LEU A 183 -7.93 3.28 -20.77
C LEU A 183 -7.34 3.41 -19.35
N TYR A 184 -6.38 2.55 -19.00
CA TYR A 184 -5.48 2.76 -17.85
C TYR A 184 -4.14 3.27 -18.37
N GLU A 185 -3.77 4.52 -18.09
CA GLU A 185 -2.34 4.87 -18.02
C GLU A 185 -1.73 4.02 -16.90
N GLY A 186 -1.06 2.92 -17.28
CA GLY A 186 -0.39 2.01 -16.34
C GLY A 186 -0.34 0.53 -16.76
N GLY A 187 -1.09 0.12 -17.78
CA GLY A 187 -1.42 -1.30 -17.99
C GLY A 187 -0.30 -2.28 -18.39
N VAL A 188 0.90 -1.87 -18.76
CA VAL A 188 2.02 -2.81 -19.11
C VAL A 188 3.36 -2.39 -18.51
N SER A 189 3.45 -1.15 -18.00
CA SER A 189 4.69 -0.50 -17.56
C SER A 189 4.66 -0.23 -16.05
N MET A 190 4.13 -1.17 -15.27
CA MET A 190 4.06 -1.10 -13.82
C MET A 190 4.99 -2.13 -13.17
N LEU A 191 5.61 -1.74 -12.05
CA LEU A 191 6.28 -2.64 -11.13
C LEU A 191 5.56 -2.62 -9.79
N HIS A 192 5.02 -3.75 -9.38
CA HIS A 192 4.48 -3.94 -8.04
C HIS A 192 5.53 -4.61 -7.16
N ILE A 193 5.97 -3.91 -6.11
CA ILE A 193 6.87 -4.46 -5.10
C ILE A 193 6.04 -4.83 -3.88
N VAL A 194 6.11 -6.09 -3.47
CA VAL A 194 5.27 -6.62 -2.39
C VAL A 194 6.09 -7.41 -1.38
N ASN A 195 5.61 -7.45 -0.13
CA ASN A 195 6.09 -8.42 0.86
C ASN A 195 5.31 -9.75 0.74
N GLY A 196 6.04 -10.87 0.80
CA GLY A 196 5.47 -12.22 0.86
C GLY A 196 5.09 -12.86 -0.49
N ASP A 197 5.53 -14.11 -0.67
CA ASP A 197 5.25 -14.91 -1.88
C ASP A 197 3.75 -15.12 -2.10
N PHE A 198 2.98 -15.29 -1.02
CA PHE A 198 1.55 -15.53 -1.13
C PHE A 198 0.78 -14.35 -1.70
N VAL A 199 1.17 -13.12 -1.33
CA VAL A 199 0.60 -11.89 -1.89
C VAL A 199 1.01 -11.78 -3.35
N GLY A 200 2.30 -11.94 -3.65
CA GLY A 200 2.81 -11.90 -5.02
C GLY A 200 2.11 -12.88 -5.96
N ASP A 201 1.93 -14.13 -5.53
CA ASP A 201 1.23 -15.16 -6.30
C ASP A 201 -0.25 -14.84 -6.50
N LYS A 202 -0.91 -14.27 -5.50
CA LYS A 202 -2.30 -13.82 -5.63
C LYS A 202 -2.44 -12.66 -6.59
N LEU A 203 -1.49 -11.71 -6.59
CA LEU A 203 -1.49 -10.61 -7.56
C LEU A 203 -1.26 -11.12 -8.98
N ARG A 204 -0.30 -12.05 -9.18
CA ARG A 204 -0.07 -12.71 -10.48
C ARG A 204 -1.28 -13.50 -11.00
N LYS A 205 -2.01 -14.16 -10.09
CA LYS A 205 -3.24 -14.89 -10.42
C LYS A 205 -4.45 -13.97 -10.60
N GLY A 206 -4.42 -12.80 -9.96
CA GLY A 206 -5.43 -11.77 -10.09
C GLY A 206 -5.25 -10.98 -11.38
N ASN A 207 -6.24 -10.15 -11.69
CA ASN A 207 -6.17 -9.29 -12.88
C ASN A 207 -5.35 -8.01 -12.64
N ILE A 208 -4.26 -8.12 -11.86
CA ILE A 208 -3.32 -7.03 -11.57
C ILE A 208 -2.24 -7.06 -12.65
N ARG A 209 -2.12 -5.98 -13.43
CA ARG A 209 -1.17 -5.88 -14.54
C ARG A 209 0.18 -5.30 -14.09
N GLY A 210 1.25 -5.67 -14.77
CA GLY A 210 2.61 -5.24 -14.46
C GLY A 210 3.48 -6.35 -13.88
N ASP A 211 4.77 -6.05 -13.73
CA ASP A 211 5.74 -6.97 -13.16
C ASP A 211 5.55 -7.04 -11.63
N ILE A 212 5.57 -8.26 -11.07
CA ILE A 212 5.46 -8.48 -9.62
C ILE A 212 6.82 -8.88 -9.06
N LEU A 213 7.43 -7.96 -8.31
CA LEU A 213 8.63 -8.18 -7.52
C LEU A 213 8.25 -8.48 -6.07
N VAL A 214 8.41 -9.73 -5.64
CA VAL A 214 8.32 -10.07 -4.21
C VAL A 214 9.67 -9.76 -3.58
N TRP A 215 9.68 -8.86 -2.59
CA TRP A 215 10.88 -8.46 -1.87
C TRP A 215 11.12 -9.40 -0.69
N ARG A 216 12.08 -10.33 -0.80
CA ARG A 216 12.30 -11.43 0.18
C ARG A 216 13.40 -11.16 1.20
N GLU A 217 13.51 -9.93 1.64
CA GLU A 217 14.36 -9.62 2.78
C GLU A 217 13.66 -9.99 4.11
N VAL A 218 14.39 -10.02 5.21
CA VAL A 218 13.93 -10.27 6.58
C VAL A 218 14.62 -9.26 7.50
N TYR A 219 14.40 -7.96 7.30
CA TYR A 219 15.06 -6.90 8.04
C TYR A 219 14.85 -6.92 9.56
N PRO A 220 13.73 -7.44 10.12
CA PRO A 220 13.60 -7.60 11.57
C PRO A 220 14.67 -8.49 12.21
N VAL A 221 15.34 -9.35 11.44
CA VAL A 221 16.29 -10.35 11.95
C VAL A 221 17.69 -10.11 11.41
N GLY A 222 18.67 -10.18 12.31
CA GLY A 222 20.09 -10.11 11.97
C GLY A 222 20.61 -8.70 11.74
N PRO A 223 21.91 -8.60 11.38
CA PRO A 223 22.57 -7.32 11.19
C PRO A 223 21.96 -6.58 10.01
N VAL A 224 21.62 -5.31 10.24
CA VAL A 224 21.16 -4.39 9.21
C VAL A 224 22.08 -3.19 9.20
N PHE A 225 22.45 -2.78 8.00
CA PHE A 225 23.37 -1.68 7.77
C PHE A 225 22.72 -0.65 6.86
N VAL A 226 23.16 0.60 6.95
CA VAL A 226 22.63 1.67 6.08
C VAL A 226 22.80 1.28 4.61
N GLU A 227 23.94 0.67 4.26
CA GLU A 227 24.33 0.30 2.89
C GLU A 227 24.34 -1.22 2.65
N MET A 228 23.19 -1.88 2.72
CA MET A 228 23.04 -3.34 2.54
C MET A 228 23.68 -3.93 1.25
N GLY A 229 23.98 -3.07 0.27
CA GLY A 229 24.71 -3.42 -0.95
C GLY A 229 26.18 -3.79 -0.76
N GLU A 230 26.82 -3.32 0.31
CA GLU A 230 28.27 -3.43 0.50
C GLU A 230 28.72 -4.88 0.71
N PRO A 231 29.79 -5.37 0.04
CA PRO A 231 30.19 -6.78 0.08
C PRO A 231 30.45 -7.33 1.49
N ILE A 232 31.09 -6.55 2.35
CA ILE A 232 31.41 -6.96 3.74
C ILE A 232 30.13 -7.09 4.55
N GLN A 233 29.26 -6.06 4.49
CA GLN A 233 27.99 -6.02 5.20
C GLN A 233 27.06 -7.16 4.76
N ARG A 234 27.00 -7.42 3.45
CA ARG A 234 26.29 -8.57 2.88
C ARG A 234 26.82 -9.90 3.40
N SER A 235 28.15 -10.05 3.46
CA SER A 235 28.78 -11.28 3.96
C SER A 235 28.45 -11.53 5.44
N THR A 236 28.53 -10.50 6.28
CA THR A 236 28.14 -10.58 7.69
C THR A 236 26.69 -10.99 7.87
N ARG A 237 25.78 -10.44 7.05
CA ARG A 237 24.37 -10.79 7.08
C ARG A 237 24.12 -12.22 6.62
N VAL A 238 24.74 -12.65 5.54
CA VAL A 238 24.65 -14.03 5.02
C VAL A 238 25.05 -15.04 6.09
N GLU A 239 26.21 -14.84 6.72
CA GLU A 239 26.70 -15.72 7.78
C GLU A 239 25.71 -15.80 8.95
N TYR A 240 25.16 -14.66 9.36
CA TYR A 240 24.18 -14.60 10.43
C TYR A 240 22.89 -15.35 10.10
N LEU A 241 22.28 -15.10 8.95
CA LEU A 241 21.01 -15.72 8.55
C LEU A 241 21.16 -17.23 8.31
N GLU A 242 22.30 -17.66 7.77
CA GLU A 242 22.61 -19.09 7.62
C GLU A 242 22.74 -19.77 8.98
N LYS A 243 23.50 -19.17 9.91
CA LYS A 243 23.70 -19.72 11.25
C LYS A 243 22.40 -19.79 12.07
N THR A 244 21.59 -18.74 12.02
CA THR A 244 20.41 -18.58 12.90
C THR A 244 19.15 -19.21 12.33
N MET A 245 18.86 -18.95 11.05
CA MET A 245 17.63 -19.39 10.38
C MET A 245 17.85 -20.53 9.39
N GLY A 246 19.09 -20.93 9.11
CA GLY A 246 19.41 -22.01 8.18
C GLY A 246 19.29 -21.62 6.70
N ILE A 247 19.12 -20.33 6.38
CA ILE A 247 18.96 -19.85 5.00
C ILE A 247 20.28 -20.07 4.25
N PRO A 248 20.33 -20.86 3.16
CA PRO A 248 21.56 -21.10 2.42
C PRO A 248 22.13 -19.80 1.85
N ALA A 249 23.44 -19.62 2.01
CA ALA A 249 24.15 -18.43 1.55
C ALA A 249 23.94 -18.15 0.05
N ASP A 250 24.05 -19.17 -0.78
CA ASP A 250 23.90 -19.06 -2.23
C ASP A 250 22.47 -18.66 -2.63
N ASP A 251 21.45 -19.24 -1.97
CA ASP A 251 20.04 -18.91 -2.19
C ASP A 251 19.79 -17.44 -1.85
N TYR A 252 20.26 -17.00 -0.68
CA TYR A 252 20.11 -15.63 -0.22
C TYR A 252 20.78 -14.64 -1.18
N VAL A 253 22.05 -14.86 -1.52
CA VAL A 253 22.81 -13.96 -2.40
C VAL A 253 22.18 -13.88 -3.79
N THR A 254 21.72 -15.00 -4.33
CA THR A 254 21.07 -15.06 -5.65
C THR A 254 19.75 -14.29 -5.64
N ASN A 255 18.93 -14.48 -4.60
CA ASN A 255 17.67 -13.75 -4.44
C ASN A 255 17.92 -12.24 -4.30
N CYS A 256 18.85 -11.80 -3.45
CA CYS A 256 19.20 -10.39 -3.32
C CYS A 256 19.63 -9.78 -4.66
N LYS A 257 20.59 -10.41 -5.36
CA LYS A 257 21.10 -9.89 -6.65
C LYS A 257 19.99 -9.77 -7.70
N SER A 258 19.13 -10.78 -7.82
CA SER A 258 18.04 -10.76 -8.81
C SER A 258 17.01 -9.66 -8.51
N GLN A 259 16.62 -9.49 -7.24
CA GLN A 259 15.68 -8.46 -6.82
C GLN A 259 16.28 -7.05 -6.98
N GLU A 260 17.54 -6.87 -6.59
CA GLU A 260 18.28 -5.62 -6.74
C GLU A 260 18.43 -5.22 -8.20
N GLN A 261 18.67 -6.19 -9.10
CA GLN A 261 18.76 -5.93 -10.53
C GLN A 261 17.42 -5.43 -11.10
N ILE A 262 16.29 -6.00 -10.68
CA ILE A 262 14.97 -5.51 -11.08
C ILE A 262 14.74 -4.10 -10.53
N LEU A 263 15.04 -3.88 -9.25
CA LEU A 263 14.89 -2.59 -8.59
C LEU A 263 15.78 -1.51 -9.23
N GLN A 264 17.03 -1.81 -9.60
CA GLN A 264 17.93 -0.89 -10.30
C GLN A 264 17.40 -0.47 -11.68
N ASN A 265 16.64 -1.34 -12.33
CA ASN A 265 16.03 -1.08 -13.64
C ASN A 265 14.63 -0.43 -13.53
N PHE A 266 14.26 0.14 -12.38
CA PHE A 266 12.92 0.69 -12.17
C PHE A 266 12.52 1.77 -13.18
N HIS A 267 13.49 2.47 -13.79
CA HIS A 267 13.25 3.47 -14.83
C HIS A 267 12.61 2.95 -16.11
N LYS A 268 12.55 1.63 -16.31
CA LYS A 268 11.80 1.07 -17.45
C LYS A 268 10.28 1.09 -17.23
N TYR A 269 9.84 1.36 -16.00
CA TYR A 269 8.44 1.42 -15.61
C TYR A 269 7.99 2.87 -15.49
N ASP A 270 6.76 3.12 -15.95
CA ASP A 270 6.07 4.39 -15.73
C ASP A 270 5.66 4.54 -14.27
N GLU A 271 5.41 3.44 -13.57
CA GLU A 271 4.92 3.45 -12.20
C GLU A 271 5.44 2.26 -11.37
N VAL A 272 5.95 2.56 -10.17
CA VAL A 272 6.30 1.60 -9.12
C VAL A 272 5.28 1.75 -8.00
N VAL A 273 4.65 0.64 -7.61
CA VAL A 273 3.70 0.59 -6.50
C VAL A 273 4.24 -0.32 -5.42
N LEU A 274 4.42 0.23 -4.23
CA LEU A 274 4.84 -0.46 -3.02
C LEU A 274 3.59 -0.96 -2.28
N TRP A 275 3.46 -2.27 -2.07
CA TRP A 275 2.36 -2.90 -1.32
C TRP A 275 2.89 -3.37 0.03
N PHE A 276 2.51 -2.68 1.10
CA PHE A 276 3.02 -2.92 2.44
C PHE A 276 1.92 -2.85 3.50
N GLU A 277 2.26 -3.30 4.69
CA GLU A 277 1.33 -3.50 5.79
C GLU A 277 1.76 -2.73 7.04
N HIS A 278 0.89 -2.69 8.05
CA HIS A 278 1.11 -1.91 9.27
C HIS A 278 2.19 -2.45 10.21
N ASP A 279 2.59 -3.72 10.08
CA ASP A 279 3.48 -4.37 11.04
C ASP A 279 4.97 -4.01 10.85
N LEU A 280 5.79 -4.32 11.87
CA LEU A 280 7.22 -4.03 11.88
C LEU A 280 7.97 -4.62 10.69
N PHE A 281 7.62 -5.83 10.25
CA PHE A 281 8.29 -6.49 9.15
C PHE A 281 8.14 -5.67 7.86
N ASP A 282 6.90 -5.29 7.55
CA ASP A 282 6.55 -4.48 6.40
C ASP A 282 7.09 -3.06 6.50
N GLN A 283 6.99 -2.42 7.66
CA GLN A 283 7.46 -1.03 7.84
C GLN A 283 8.99 -0.91 7.70
N LEU A 284 9.76 -1.93 8.09
CA LEU A 284 11.21 -1.94 7.86
C LEU A 284 11.57 -2.12 6.38
N MET A 285 10.86 -2.99 5.65
CA MET A 285 11.04 -3.14 4.21
C MET A 285 10.67 -1.87 3.45
N LEU A 286 9.54 -1.26 3.81
CA LEU A 286 9.11 0.00 3.24
C LEU A 286 10.16 1.10 3.48
N SER A 287 10.67 1.21 4.71
CA SER A 287 11.71 2.18 5.06
C SER A 287 12.99 1.98 4.26
N PHE A 288 13.44 0.73 4.07
CA PHE A 288 14.57 0.42 3.19
C PHE A 288 14.33 0.90 1.74
N LEU A 289 13.18 0.57 1.16
CA LEU A 289 12.88 0.95 -0.23
C LEU A 289 12.77 2.47 -0.38
N LEU A 290 12.15 3.16 0.57
CA LEU A 290 12.06 4.62 0.59
C LEU A 290 13.44 5.27 0.74
N HIS A 291 14.30 4.76 1.64
CA HIS A 291 15.71 5.17 1.70
C HIS A 291 16.41 4.98 0.35
N TRP A 292 16.25 3.80 -0.28
CA TRP A 292 16.87 3.49 -1.55
C TRP A 292 16.42 4.43 -2.67
N PHE A 293 15.12 4.74 -2.76
CA PHE A 293 14.55 5.67 -3.74
C PHE A 293 14.91 7.13 -3.43
N SER A 294 15.04 7.53 -2.16
CA SER A 294 15.38 8.90 -1.76
C SER A 294 16.73 9.38 -2.33
N ARG A 295 17.62 8.43 -2.63
CA ARG A 295 18.97 8.69 -3.15
C ARG A 295 19.06 8.62 -4.67
N ARG A 296 17.92 8.59 -5.37
CA ARG A 296 17.83 8.41 -6.82
C ARG A 296 16.87 9.42 -7.44
N THR A 297 17.20 9.86 -8.65
CA THR A 297 16.30 10.68 -9.45
C THR A 297 15.23 9.76 -10.05
N LEU A 298 13.94 10.01 -9.82
CA LEU A 298 12.86 9.14 -10.33
C LEU A 298 12.60 9.29 -11.85
N GLY A 299 12.92 10.45 -12.44
CA GLY A 299 12.66 10.72 -13.85
C GLY A 299 11.16 10.74 -14.16
N HIS A 300 10.73 9.96 -15.16
CA HIS A 300 9.31 9.81 -15.50
C HIS A 300 8.58 8.81 -14.58
N THR A 301 9.32 7.94 -13.89
CA THR A 301 8.73 6.89 -13.07
C THR A 301 8.02 7.47 -11.86
N LYS A 302 6.77 7.05 -11.70
CA LYS A 302 5.90 7.41 -10.60
C LYS A 302 6.09 6.43 -9.44
N LEU A 303 6.25 6.91 -8.21
CA LEU A 303 6.30 6.05 -7.01
C LEU A 303 5.01 6.19 -6.20
N ASN A 304 4.40 5.07 -5.82
CA ASN A 304 3.14 5.04 -5.08
C ASN A 304 3.15 3.98 -3.99
N LEU A 305 2.34 4.19 -2.96
CA LEU A 305 2.22 3.34 -1.78
C LEU A 305 0.78 2.90 -1.57
N LEU A 306 0.56 1.59 -1.52
CA LEU A 306 -0.57 0.98 -0.85
C LEU A 306 -0.07 0.48 0.51
N CYS A 307 -0.48 1.14 1.59
CA CYS A 307 -0.18 0.72 2.95
C CYS A 307 -1.44 0.68 3.79
N ILE A 308 -1.78 -0.50 4.33
CA ILE A 308 -3.04 -0.72 5.07
C ILE A 308 -2.79 -1.46 6.39
N GLY A 309 -3.63 -1.14 7.38
CA GLY A 309 -3.68 -1.84 8.68
C GLY A 309 -5.02 -2.51 8.95
N ASP A 310 -5.99 -2.34 8.05
CA ASP A 310 -7.34 -2.90 8.17
C ASP A 310 -7.93 -3.20 6.80
N TYR A 311 -8.95 -4.06 6.79
CA TYR A 311 -9.76 -4.31 5.60
C TYR A 311 -11.24 -4.53 6.01
N PRO A 312 -12.21 -3.91 5.32
CA PRO A 312 -13.62 -4.03 5.69
C PRO A 312 -14.11 -5.49 5.80
N GLY A 313 -14.71 -5.82 6.95
CA GLY A 313 -15.24 -7.16 7.23
C GLY A 313 -14.23 -8.16 7.76
N ILE A 314 -13.04 -7.70 8.17
CA ILE A 314 -12.00 -8.49 8.82
C ILE A 314 -11.69 -7.87 10.18
N ASP A 315 -12.13 -8.53 11.26
CA ASP A 315 -12.00 -8.00 12.63
C ASP A 315 -10.55 -7.95 13.13
N LEU A 316 -9.71 -8.91 12.70
CA LEU A 316 -8.27 -8.93 12.95
C LEU A 316 -7.53 -9.06 11.64
N PHE A 317 -7.13 -7.91 11.07
CA PHE A 317 -6.37 -7.86 9.84
C PHE A 317 -4.91 -8.20 10.11
N ARG A 318 -4.50 -9.42 9.73
CA ARG A 318 -3.12 -9.92 9.87
C ARG A 318 -2.25 -9.58 8.68
N GLY A 319 -2.89 -9.37 7.54
CA GLY A 319 -2.25 -8.76 6.40
C GLY A 319 -2.90 -9.09 5.04
N LEU A 320 -2.30 -8.56 3.98
CA LEU A 320 -2.63 -8.75 2.56
C LEU A 320 -2.61 -10.23 2.21
N GLY A 321 -1.73 -10.99 2.86
CA GLY A 321 -1.71 -12.44 2.79
C GLY A 321 -3.06 -13.08 3.10
N GLN A 322 -3.90 -12.53 3.99
CA GLN A 322 -5.20 -13.11 4.30
C GLN A 322 -6.28 -12.83 3.24
N LEU A 323 -6.10 -11.81 2.40
CA LEU A 323 -7.11 -11.38 1.44
C LEU A 323 -7.22 -12.35 0.27
N THR A 324 -8.44 -12.63 -0.20
CA THR A 324 -8.65 -13.38 -1.45
C THR A 324 -8.16 -12.57 -2.66
N THR A 325 -7.90 -13.24 -3.80
CA THR A 325 -7.51 -12.56 -5.04
C THR A 325 -8.50 -11.44 -5.42
N LYS A 326 -9.81 -11.69 -5.30
CA LYS A 326 -10.85 -10.69 -5.58
C LYS A 326 -10.80 -9.51 -4.62
N GLN A 327 -10.48 -9.73 -3.35
CA GLN A 327 -10.32 -8.64 -2.37
C GLN A 327 -9.07 -7.82 -2.67
N LEU A 328 -7.94 -8.45 -3.02
CA LEU A 328 -6.73 -7.73 -3.43
C LEU A 328 -6.96 -6.88 -4.68
N GLU A 329 -7.72 -7.38 -5.65
CA GLU A 329 -8.11 -6.60 -6.84
C GLU A 329 -8.87 -5.31 -6.48
N THR A 330 -9.64 -5.30 -5.38
CA THR A 330 -10.34 -4.07 -4.94
C THR A 330 -9.40 -2.96 -4.44
N LEU A 331 -8.17 -3.32 -4.06
CA LEU A 331 -7.16 -2.37 -3.59
C LEU A 331 -6.40 -1.72 -4.75
N SER A 332 -6.50 -2.27 -5.96
CA SER A 332 -5.87 -1.70 -7.14
C SER A 332 -6.39 -0.27 -7.41
N GLY A 333 -5.46 0.66 -7.65
CA GLY A 333 -5.74 2.08 -7.84
C GLY A 333 -6.11 2.84 -6.56
N THR A 334 -6.00 2.23 -5.38
CA THR A 334 -6.23 2.91 -4.10
C THR A 334 -4.97 3.48 -3.45
N TRP A 335 -3.80 3.18 -4.03
CA TRP A 335 -2.50 3.67 -3.58
C TRP A 335 -2.41 5.20 -3.61
N GLN A 336 -1.56 5.74 -2.73
CA GLN A 336 -1.25 7.16 -2.64
C GLN A 336 0.10 7.46 -3.26
N ARG A 337 0.28 8.69 -3.73
CA ARG A 337 1.55 9.16 -4.29
C ARG A 337 2.61 9.22 -3.18
N ILE A 338 3.79 8.65 -3.42
CA ILE A 338 4.97 8.91 -2.58
C ILE A 338 5.62 10.20 -3.07
N GLY A 339 5.73 11.18 -2.18
CA GLY A 339 6.43 12.44 -2.39
C GLY A 339 7.76 12.50 -1.65
N GLN A 340 8.35 13.70 -1.61
CA GLN A 340 9.63 13.95 -0.95
C GLN A 340 9.57 13.72 0.57
N LYS A 341 8.42 14.00 1.20
CA LYS A 341 8.30 13.88 2.65
C LYS A 341 8.24 12.42 3.10
N GLU A 342 7.53 11.58 2.36
CA GLU A 342 7.46 10.14 2.60
C GLU A 342 8.85 9.49 2.38
N LEU A 343 9.56 9.88 1.31
CA LEU A 343 10.93 9.43 1.06
C LEU A 343 11.88 9.81 2.20
N GLU A 344 11.83 11.07 2.64
CA GLU A 344 12.68 11.58 3.73
C GLU A 344 12.34 10.92 5.08
N THR A 345 11.06 10.66 5.35
CA THR A 345 10.63 9.96 6.56
C THR A 345 11.11 8.51 6.55
N GLY A 346 10.92 7.79 5.43
CA GLY A 346 11.45 6.43 5.29
C GLY A 346 12.97 6.36 5.39
N ARG A 347 13.69 7.35 4.84
CA ARG A 347 15.14 7.50 4.98
C ARG A 347 15.57 7.60 6.45
N ARG A 348 14.97 8.51 7.22
CA ARG A 348 15.28 8.70 8.65
C ARG A 348 15.02 7.43 9.46
N ILE A 349 13.88 6.77 9.25
CA ILE A 349 13.54 5.53 9.94
C ILE A 349 14.56 4.43 9.64
N TRP A 350 14.94 4.26 8.36
CA TRP A 350 15.92 3.26 7.97
C TRP A 350 17.30 3.52 8.58
N GLU A 351 17.77 4.78 8.53
CA GLU A 351 19.06 5.17 9.09
C GLU A 351 19.11 5.01 10.62
N ALA A 352 18.01 5.36 11.31
CA ALA A 352 17.88 5.11 12.74
C ALA A 352 17.86 3.61 13.05
N TYR A 353 17.10 2.80 12.29
CA TYR A 353 17.05 1.35 12.48
C TYR A 353 18.40 0.65 12.23
N ALA A 354 19.15 1.13 11.25
CA ALA A 354 20.47 0.60 10.89
C ALA A 354 21.62 1.20 11.71
N SER A 355 21.32 2.08 12.66
CA SER A 355 22.31 2.70 13.54
C SER A 355 22.86 1.67 14.55
N PRO A 356 24.18 1.66 14.81
CA PRO A 356 24.75 0.91 15.93
C PRO A 356 24.58 1.64 17.28
N ASP A 357 24.10 2.89 17.26
CA ASP A 357 23.86 3.72 18.42
C ASP A 357 22.39 3.66 18.83
N ILE A 358 22.11 3.13 20.02
CA ILE A 358 20.77 2.97 20.59
C ILE A 358 20.05 4.30 20.77
N GLU A 359 20.78 5.40 21.04
CA GLU A 359 20.15 6.70 21.24
C GLU A 359 19.43 7.15 19.95
N ARG A 360 19.97 6.82 18.77
CA ARG A 360 19.32 7.10 17.48
C ARG A 360 17.98 6.39 17.31
N HIS A 361 17.85 5.18 17.86
CA HIS A 361 16.57 4.47 17.82
C HIS A 361 15.56 5.17 18.74
N VAL A 362 15.97 5.61 19.93
CA VAL A 362 15.09 6.27 20.89
C VAL A 362 14.69 7.66 20.40
N GLU A 363 15.62 8.43 19.82
CA GLU A 363 15.37 9.73 19.20
C GLU A 363 14.22 9.66 18.19
N LEU A 364 14.17 8.61 17.37
CA LEU A 364 13.14 8.44 16.35
C LEU A 364 11.71 8.37 16.94
N LEU A 365 11.53 7.91 18.19
CA LEU A 365 10.21 7.93 18.84
C LEU A 365 9.70 9.36 19.11
N HIS A 366 10.59 10.33 19.17
CA HIS A 366 10.24 11.74 19.40
C HIS A 366 10.11 12.52 18.08
N GLU A 367 10.45 11.92 16.95
CA GLU A 367 10.34 12.53 15.64
C GLU A 367 8.94 12.37 15.04
N ASP A 368 8.55 13.35 14.22
CA ASP A 368 7.32 13.24 13.44
C ASP A 368 7.50 12.25 12.28
N THR A 369 6.63 11.25 12.27
CA THR A 369 6.56 10.18 11.27
C THR A 369 5.18 10.10 10.61
N SER A 370 4.33 11.13 10.75
CA SER A 370 2.92 11.11 10.31
C SER A 370 2.72 10.81 8.82
N GLU A 371 3.73 11.09 7.99
CA GLU A 371 3.73 10.79 6.55
C GLU A 371 3.76 9.28 6.28
N LEU A 372 4.19 8.47 7.25
CA LEU A 372 4.11 7.00 7.27
C LEU A 372 3.37 6.55 8.53
N PRO A 373 2.02 6.51 8.52
CA PRO A 373 1.19 6.42 9.74
C PRO A 373 1.45 5.23 10.66
N PHE A 374 2.00 4.12 10.14
CA PHE A 374 2.27 2.92 10.92
C PHE A 374 3.71 2.85 11.44
N ALA A 375 4.61 3.71 10.95
CA ALA A 375 6.03 3.65 11.25
C ALA A 375 6.32 3.82 12.75
N HIS A 376 5.66 4.78 13.42
CA HIS A 376 5.86 5.00 14.85
C HIS A 376 5.52 3.76 15.68
N ALA A 377 4.33 3.18 15.49
CA ALA A 377 3.88 2.00 16.23
C ALA A 377 4.76 0.77 15.94
N ALA A 378 5.16 0.57 14.69
CA ALA A 378 6.12 -0.47 14.32
C ALA A 378 7.47 -0.27 15.04
N PHE A 379 7.98 0.96 15.10
CA PHE A 379 9.25 1.24 15.74
C PHE A 379 9.21 1.12 17.27
N GLU A 380 8.09 1.47 17.90
CA GLU A 380 7.86 1.16 19.32
C GLU A 380 7.93 -0.36 19.59
N LEU A 381 7.33 -1.16 18.69
CA LEU A 381 7.44 -2.62 18.78
C LEU A 381 8.88 -3.10 18.58
N HIS A 382 9.65 -2.50 17.68
CA HIS A 382 11.09 -2.79 17.56
C HIS A 382 11.82 -2.61 18.89
N LEU A 383 11.64 -1.46 19.55
CA LEU A 383 12.28 -1.17 20.84
C LEU A 383 11.81 -2.12 21.94
N SER A 384 10.55 -2.58 21.91
CA SER A 384 10.05 -3.58 22.86
C SER A 384 10.72 -4.96 22.74
N ARG A 385 11.39 -5.25 21.61
CA ARG A 385 12.18 -6.48 21.43
C ARG A 385 13.54 -6.43 22.12
N LEU A 386 14.00 -5.25 22.52
CA LEU A 386 15.27 -5.09 23.22
C LEU A 386 15.19 -5.63 24.66
N PRO A 387 16.33 -6.01 25.26
CA PRO A 387 16.37 -6.53 26.63
C PRO A 387 15.69 -5.61 27.65
N SER A 388 14.67 -6.12 28.33
CA SER A 388 13.89 -5.34 29.29
C SER A 388 14.64 -5.09 30.60
N ALA A 389 14.31 -4.00 31.28
CA ALA A 389 14.83 -3.69 32.62
C ALA A 389 14.30 -4.66 33.70
N MET A 390 13.25 -5.41 33.39
CA MET A 390 12.63 -6.34 34.32
C MET A 390 13.43 -7.64 34.45
N ASN A 391 13.82 -8.25 33.34
CA ASN A 391 14.46 -9.56 33.35
C ASN A 391 15.41 -9.81 32.16
N GLY A 392 15.78 -8.76 31.42
CA GLY A 392 16.72 -8.87 30.30
C GLY A 392 16.15 -9.55 29.05
N LEU A 393 14.84 -9.84 28.99
CA LEU A 393 14.19 -10.44 27.82
C LEU A 393 13.47 -9.38 26.97
N GLY A 394 13.37 -9.63 25.67
CA GLY A 394 12.50 -8.87 24.77
C GLY A 394 11.03 -9.28 24.92
N ILE A 395 10.11 -8.51 24.33
CA ILE A 395 8.67 -8.76 24.43
C ILE A 395 8.25 -10.16 23.96
N VAL A 396 8.95 -10.73 22.97
CA VAL A 396 8.62 -12.02 22.37
C VAL A 396 8.91 -13.14 23.38
N GLU A 397 10.13 -13.18 23.90
CA GLU A 397 10.54 -14.17 24.89
C GLU A 397 9.74 -14.04 26.19
N GLN A 398 9.43 -12.81 26.63
CA GLN A 398 8.57 -12.59 27.80
C GLN A 398 7.16 -13.15 27.57
N THR A 399 6.58 -12.92 26.40
CA THR A 399 5.24 -13.43 26.05
C THR A 399 5.24 -14.96 25.98
N ILE A 400 6.32 -15.58 25.47
CA ILE A 400 6.49 -17.05 25.49
C ILE A 400 6.43 -17.58 26.93
N LEU A 401 7.21 -16.99 27.85
CA LEU A 401 7.22 -17.43 29.25
C LEU A 401 5.85 -17.26 29.92
N GLU A 402 5.16 -16.14 29.65
CA GLU A 402 3.82 -15.88 30.16
C GLU A 402 2.80 -16.93 29.68
N LEU A 403 2.79 -17.23 28.38
CA LEU A 403 1.89 -18.19 27.77
C LEU A 403 2.08 -19.61 28.33
N ILE A 404 3.32 -20.06 28.50
CA ILE A 404 3.61 -21.37 29.11
C ILE A 404 3.13 -21.42 30.56
N ARG A 405 3.29 -20.34 31.34
CA ARG A 405 2.74 -20.27 32.71
C ARG A 405 1.22 -20.34 32.74
N HIS A 406 0.56 -19.93 31.66
CA HIS A 406 -0.89 -20.05 31.48
C HIS A 406 -1.33 -21.36 30.80
N GLY A 407 -0.41 -22.31 30.61
CA GLY A 407 -0.71 -23.66 30.12
C GLY A 407 -0.65 -23.84 28.60
N VAL A 408 -0.14 -22.84 27.86
CA VAL A 408 0.11 -22.98 26.42
C VAL A 408 1.47 -23.65 26.22
N ASN A 409 1.47 -24.97 26.10
CA ASN A 409 2.69 -25.79 26.23
C ASN A 409 3.13 -26.45 24.92
N THR A 410 2.56 -26.07 23.77
CA THR A 410 2.96 -26.62 22.47
C THR A 410 3.52 -25.53 21.56
N PRO A 411 4.55 -25.81 20.72
CA PRO A 411 5.10 -24.81 19.80
C PRO A 411 4.05 -24.22 18.85
N ARG A 412 3.11 -25.05 18.38
CA ARG A 412 2.05 -24.62 17.47
C ARG A 412 1.10 -23.62 18.11
N GLU A 413 0.66 -23.88 19.34
CA GLU A 413 -0.23 -22.96 20.05
C GLU A 413 0.51 -21.69 20.47
N LEU A 414 1.77 -21.81 20.92
CA LEU A 414 2.62 -20.65 21.21
C LEU A 414 2.75 -19.74 19.99
N PHE A 415 3.10 -20.29 18.82
CA PHE A 415 3.21 -19.51 17.59
C PHE A 415 1.91 -18.80 17.24
N LYS A 416 0.78 -19.50 17.35
CA LYS A 416 -0.55 -18.95 17.06
C LYS A 416 -0.91 -17.80 18.02
N GLU A 417 -0.70 -18.00 19.32
CA GLU A 417 -1.02 -16.99 20.35
C GLU A 417 -0.11 -15.77 20.24
N ILE A 418 1.19 -15.97 19.98
CA ILE A 418 2.15 -14.87 19.77
C ILE A 418 1.78 -14.08 18.51
N GLY A 419 1.49 -14.76 17.40
CA GLY A 419 1.03 -14.08 16.18
C GLY A 419 -0.31 -13.37 16.34
N SER A 420 -1.07 -13.66 17.41
CA SER A 420 -2.29 -12.92 17.75
C SER A 420 -2.04 -11.75 18.70
N ARG A 421 -1.22 -11.93 19.75
CA ARG A 421 -0.94 -10.90 20.77
C ARG A 421 0.06 -9.86 20.29
N LEU A 422 1.02 -10.27 19.47
CA LEU A 422 2.10 -9.44 18.92
C LEU A 422 1.98 -9.34 17.40
N SER A 423 0.76 -9.25 16.87
CA SER A 423 0.49 -9.23 15.42
C SER A 423 1.25 -8.10 14.70
N GLY A 424 1.45 -6.97 15.36
CA GLY A 424 2.20 -5.84 14.83
C GLY A 424 3.71 -6.10 14.61
N LEU A 425 4.25 -7.27 14.99
CA LEU A 425 5.64 -7.62 14.68
C LEU A 425 5.82 -8.16 13.25
N GLY A 426 4.77 -8.73 12.64
CA GLY A 426 4.91 -9.43 11.36
C GLY A 426 5.83 -10.67 11.46
N MET A 427 5.96 -11.25 12.65
CA MET A 427 6.93 -12.32 12.92
C MET A 427 6.61 -13.60 12.14
N GLY A 428 7.57 -14.05 11.35
CA GLY A 428 7.52 -15.33 10.63
C GLY A 428 7.86 -16.53 11.53
N ASP A 429 7.59 -17.72 11.01
CA ASP A 429 7.85 -19.00 11.69
C ASP A 429 9.36 -19.23 11.93
N LEU A 430 10.21 -18.94 10.94
CA LEU A 430 11.68 -19.09 11.07
C LEU A 430 12.25 -18.25 12.22
N GLU A 431 11.81 -17.01 12.37
CA GLU A 431 12.21 -16.17 13.50
C GLU A 431 11.74 -16.77 14.81
N PHE A 432 10.48 -17.23 14.88
CA PHE A 432 9.93 -17.85 16.06
C PHE A 432 10.69 -19.13 16.47
N TRP A 433 11.02 -20.00 15.50
CA TRP A 433 11.81 -21.22 15.75
C TRP A 433 13.22 -20.91 16.22
N TYR A 434 13.83 -19.86 15.69
CA TYR A 434 15.11 -19.35 16.19
C TYR A 434 14.99 -18.91 17.65
N ARG A 435 13.95 -18.15 18.03
CA ARG A 435 13.74 -17.74 19.42
C ARG A 435 13.56 -18.93 20.37
N LEU A 436 12.72 -19.90 20.01
CA LEU A 436 12.53 -21.11 20.83
C LEU A 436 13.83 -21.89 21.01
N ARG A 437 14.65 -22.00 19.96
CA ARG A 437 15.97 -22.63 20.04
C ARG A 437 16.88 -21.89 21.01
N ASN A 438 17.00 -20.57 20.85
CA ASN A 438 17.82 -19.72 21.71
C ASN A 438 17.43 -19.85 23.19
N MET A 439 16.12 -19.89 23.47
CA MET A 439 15.57 -20.08 24.82
C MET A 439 15.74 -21.50 25.38
N SER A 440 16.01 -22.50 24.54
CA SER A 440 16.17 -23.91 24.95
C SER A 440 17.64 -24.35 25.03
N GLU A 441 18.59 -23.48 24.69
CA GLU A 441 20.02 -23.79 24.67
C GLU A 441 20.61 -23.93 26.08
N ARG A 442 21.29 -25.06 26.32
CA ARG A 442 22.01 -25.36 27.56
C ARG A 442 23.37 -24.65 27.63
N PRO A 443 23.91 -24.36 28.83
CA PRO A 443 23.42 -24.78 30.15
C PRO A 443 22.29 -23.93 30.73
N ASN A 444 22.05 -22.74 30.18
CA ASN A 444 21.19 -21.72 30.79
C ASN A 444 19.72 -21.76 30.35
N ALA A 445 19.28 -22.74 29.56
CA ALA A 445 17.94 -22.81 28.95
C ALA A 445 16.80 -22.33 29.86
N LEU A 446 15.93 -21.45 29.32
CA LEU A 446 14.64 -21.08 29.93
C LEU A 446 13.59 -22.17 29.73
N LEU A 447 13.68 -22.87 28.60
CA LEU A 447 12.69 -23.83 28.15
C LEU A 447 13.27 -25.24 28.11
N GLU A 448 12.49 -26.20 28.58
CA GLU A 448 12.71 -27.62 28.33
C GLU A 448 11.70 -28.09 27.30
N ILE A 449 12.20 -28.57 26.16
CA ILE A 449 11.39 -29.20 25.12
C ILE A 449 11.51 -30.71 25.27
N ARG A 450 10.41 -31.39 25.60
CA ARG A 450 10.38 -32.84 25.84
C ARG A 450 9.99 -33.60 24.58
N GLY A 451 10.78 -34.61 24.26
CA GLY A 451 10.67 -35.40 23.03
C GLY A 451 11.97 -35.37 22.21
N SER A 452 12.15 -36.31 21.29
CA SER A 452 13.36 -36.40 20.46
C SER A 452 13.14 -35.71 19.11
N HIS A 453 13.17 -34.38 19.08
CA HIS A 453 12.91 -33.63 17.84
C HIS A 453 13.91 -32.50 17.60
N THR A 454 14.24 -32.29 16.33
CA THR A 454 15.07 -31.16 15.89
C THR A 454 14.18 -29.95 15.68
N ILE A 455 14.55 -28.80 16.27
CA ILE A 455 13.82 -27.54 16.05
C ILE A 455 13.96 -27.15 14.56
N PRO A 456 12.85 -26.79 13.89
CA PRO A 456 12.85 -26.42 12.48
C PRO A 456 13.74 -25.22 12.15
N ASP A 457 14.17 -25.18 10.90
CA ASP A 457 14.87 -24.08 10.25
C ASP A 457 14.52 -24.06 8.76
N TYR A 458 15.13 -23.18 7.97
CA TYR A 458 14.86 -23.11 6.54
C TYR A 458 15.11 -24.44 5.79
N ARG A 459 16.13 -25.22 6.20
CA ARG A 459 16.46 -26.52 5.60
C ARG A 459 15.60 -27.65 6.16
N LYS A 460 15.22 -27.54 7.44
CA LYS A 460 14.49 -28.55 8.19
C LYS A 460 13.05 -28.08 8.41
N LYS A 461 12.16 -28.51 7.52
CA LYS A 461 10.73 -28.20 7.62
C LYS A 461 10.14 -28.71 8.94
N THR A 462 9.11 -28.00 9.42
CA THR A 462 8.32 -28.42 10.57
C THR A 462 7.78 -29.83 10.36
N THR A 463 7.82 -30.62 11.44
CA THR A 463 7.19 -31.94 11.48
C THR A 463 6.05 -31.88 12.49
N PRO A 464 4.92 -32.59 12.27
CA PRO A 464 3.84 -32.66 13.25
C PRO A 464 4.31 -33.13 14.64
N SER A 465 5.38 -33.92 14.70
CA SER A 465 6.00 -34.34 15.96
C SER A 465 6.66 -33.21 16.73
N PHE A 466 7.27 -32.23 16.04
CA PHE A 466 7.79 -31.04 16.71
C PHE A 466 6.65 -30.11 17.13
N GLU A 467 5.70 -29.80 16.25
CA GLU A 467 4.62 -28.85 16.51
C GLU A 467 3.75 -29.19 17.74
N ASN A 468 3.68 -30.48 18.10
CA ASN A 468 2.91 -30.99 19.22
C ASN A 468 3.77 -31.48 20.39
N CYS A 469 5.08 -31.17 20.41
CA CYS A 469 5.92 -31.50 21.56
C CYS A 469 5.54 -30.66 22.78
N ASP A 470 5.88 -31.18 23.97
CA ASP A 470 5.61 -30.50 25.24
C ASP A 470 6.76 -29.57 25.58
N ILE A 471 6.43 -28.30 25.84
CA ILE A 471 7.35 -27.25 26.28
C ILE A 471 6.99 -26.88 27.72
N SER A 472 8.00 -26.84 28.58
CA SER A 472 7.87 -26.40 29.96
C SER A 472 8.99 -25.42 30.33
N LEU A 473 8.78 -24.65 31.40
CA LEU A 473 9.83 -23.79 31.95
C LEU A 473 10.83 -24.62 32.76
N THR A 474 12.11 -24.32 32.61
CA THR A 474 13.15 -24.77 33.53
C THR A 474 13.11 -23.96 34.84
N GLU A 475 13.92 -24.32 35.83
CA GLU A 475 14.11 -23.51 37.04
C GLU A 475 14.58 -22.09 36.71
N VAL A 476 15.59 -21.97 35.82
CA VAL A 476 16.06 -20.66 35.32
C VAL A 476 14.94 -19.92 34.59
N GLY A 477 14.15 -20.62 33.79
CA GLY A 477 12.95 -20.10 33.13
C GLY A 477 11.96 -19.47 34.09
N MET A 478 11.67 -20.15 35.20
CA MET A 478 10.77 -19.66 36.25
C MET A 478 11.34 -18.45 36.99
N GLU A 479 12.63 -18.46 37.33
CA GLU A 479 13.29 -17.33 38.02
C GLU A 479 13.33 -16.07 37.15
N VAL A 480 13.65 -16.21 35.86
CA VAL A 480 13.66 -15.09 34.89
C VAL A 480 12.24 -14.57 34.64
N ALA A 481 11.25 -15.46 34.51
CA ALA A 481 9.84 -15.07 34.39
C ALA A 481 9.32 -14.32 35.63
N ALA A 482 9.90 -14.57 36.80
CA ALA A 482 9.58 -13.89 38.05
C ALA A 482 10.39 -12.60 38.27
N GLY A 483 11.33 -12.24 37.37
CA GLY A 483 12.22 -11.10 37.53
C GLY A 483 13.29 -11.29 38.61
N VAL A 484 13.52 -12.53 39.06
CA VAL A 484 14.56 -12.86 40.05
C VAL A 484 15.95 -12.89 39.40
N LYS A 485 16.02 -13.31 38.13
CA LYS A 485 17.26 -13.31 37.34
C LYS A 485 17.10 -12.47 36.08
N ASP A 486 18.20 -11.81 35.69
CA ASP A 486 18.33 -11.13 34.40
C ASP A 486 18.94 -12.11 33.38
N TRP A 487 18.23 -12.37 32.29
CA TRP A 487 18.65 -13.32 31.26
C TRP A 487 19.95 -12.93 30.56
N VAL A 488 20.16 -11.64 30.30
CA VAL A 488 21.41 -11.14 29.70
C VAL A 488 22.58 -11.42 30.62
N LYS A 489 22.44 -11.25 31.94
CA LYS A 489 23.49 -11.62 32.91
C LYS A 489 23.73 -13.12 32.99
N VAL A 490 22.67 -13.93 32.88
CA VAL A 490 22.75 -15.39 33.00
C VAL A 490 23.36 -16.04 31.75
N LYS A 491 22.87 -15.69 30.56
CA LYS A 491 23.28 -16.30 29.29
C LYS A 491 24.39 -15.54 28.57
N GLY A 492 24.51 -14.24 28.82
CA GLY A 492 25.23 -13.32 27.95
C GLY A 492 24.38 -12.90 26.75
N MET A 493 24.71 -11.75 26.16
CA MET A 493 24.08 -11.26 24.94
C MET A 493 25.02 -11.37 23.75
N ASN A 494 24.50 -11.80 22.60
CA ASN A 494 25.16 -11.72 21.30
C ASN A 494 24.11 -11.79 20.19
N GLU A 495 23.31 -10.74 20.07
CA GLU A 495 22.17 -10.69 19.15
C GLU A 495 22.15 -9.38 18.38
N TRP A 496 21.57 -9.43 17.18
CA TRP A 496 21.38 -8.26 16.34
C TRP A 496 19.91 -7.81 16.32
N TYR A 497 19.71 -6.50 16.47
CA TYR A 497 18.41 -5.84 16.35
C TYR A 497 18.58 -4.63 15.42
N GLY A 498 18.46 -4.86 14.12
CA GLY A 498 18.80 -3.86 13.12
C GLY A 498 20.31 -3.59 13.12
N GLY A 499 20.72 -2.33 13.25
CA GLY A 499 22.13 -1.93 13.39
C GLY A 499 22.75 -2.21 14.75
N LEU A 500 21.94 -2.52 15.77
CA LEU A 500 22.43 -2.77 17.12
C LEU A 500 22.98 -4.19 17.24
N HIS A 501 24.30 -4.29 17.40
CA HIS A 501 24.94 -5.53 17.86
C HIS A 501 25.02 -5.51 19.38
N LEU A 502 24.06 -6.16 20.04
CA LEU A 502 24.05 -6.27 21.48
C LEU A 502 24.97 -7.43 21.88
N HIS A 503 26.10 -7.12 22.51
CA HIS A 503 27.09 -8.12 22.91
C HIS A 503 27.60 -7.91 24.34
N GLY A 504 27.80 -9.01 25.07
CA GLY A 504 28.30 -9.00 26.43
C GLY A 504 27.32 -8.37 27.44
N ASP A 505 27.87 -7.71 28.46
CA ASP A 505 27.09 -7.00 29.47
C ASP A 505 26.67 -5.63 28.93
N LEU A 506 25.35 -5.41 28.81
CA LEU A 506 24.83 -4.12 28.36
C LEU A 506 24.66 -3.18 29.55
N THR A 507 25.10 -1.93 29.38
CA THR A 507 25.02 -0.86 30.39
C THR A 507 23.63 -0.23 30.53
N TRP A 508 22.69 -0.63 29.66
CA TRP A 508 21.33 -0.14 29.60
C TRP A 508 20.34 -1.29 29.38
N ARG A 509 19.07 -1.03 29.70
CA ARG A 509 17.90 -1.87 29.35
C ARG A 509 16.76 -0.98 28.86
N TRP A 510 15.82 -1.58 28.14
CA TRP A 510 14.57 -0.94 27.75
C TRP A 510 13.53 -1.04 28.88
N ASP A 511 12.92 0.07 29.27
CA ASP A 511 11.73 0.11 30.13
C ASP A 511 10.48 0.17 29.23
N PRO A 512 9.77 -0.95 29.02
CA PRO A 512 8.62 -1.00 28.11
C PRO A 512 7.42 -0.18 28.60
N GLU A 513 7.28 0.03 29.92
CA GLU A 513 6.18 0.82 30.48
C GLU A 513 6.41 2.31 30.25
N ARG A 514 7.64 2.78 30.49
CA ARG A 514 8.01 4.19 30.36
C ARG A 514 8.54 4.57 28.98
N LYS A 515 8.72 3.60 28.09
CA LYS A 515 9.26 3.74 26.73
C LYS A 515 10.58 4.53 26.70
N ARG A 516 11.54 4.12 27.53
CA ARG A 516 12.85 4.79 27.65
C ARG A 516 13.97 3.82 28.03
N LEU A 517 15.22 4.27 27.85
CA LEU A 517 16.39 3.56 28.37
C LEU A 517 16.52 3.74 29.88
N VAL A 518 16.94 2.68 30.55
CA VAL A 518 17.34 2.68 31.96
C VAL A 518 18.81 2.30 32.02
N HIS A 519 19.62 3.17 32.60
CA HIS A 519 21.05 2.96 32.82
C HIS A 519 21.32 2.53 34.26
N GLY A 520 22.47 1.88 34.48
CA GLY A 520 22.90 1.50 35.83
C GLY A 520 22.04 0.39 36.44
N ILE A 521 21.87 -0.68 35.66
CA ILE A 521 21.10 -1.86 36.05
C ILE A 521 21.76 -2.45 37.30
N ARG A 522 21.07 -2.38 38.44
CA ARG A 522 21.60 -2.85 39.73
C ARG A 522 21.88 -4.36 39.66
N GLU A 523 22.86 -4.79 40.45
CA GLU A 523 23.27 -6.20 40.57
C GLU A 523 22.10 -7.12 40.94
#